data_AF-A0A846Q3I9-F1
#
_entry.id   AF-A0A846Q3I9-F1
#
_cell.length_a   1.000
_cell.length_b   1.000
_cell.length_c   1.000
_cell.angle_alpha   90.00
_cell.angle_beta   90.00
_cell.angle_gamma   90.00
#
_symmetry.space_group_name_H-M   'P 1'
#
loop_
_entity.id
_entity.type
_entity.pdbx_description
1 polymer ?
#
loop_
_entity_poly.entity_id
_entity_poly.type
_entity_poly.pdbx_seq_one_letter_code
_entity_poly.pdbx_strand_id
1 'polypeptide(L)'
;DKWRKVILDIENYRDKRENTLRELAQKIATKVKKTGKPQYLEPMNPFERRVIHMTLQNDPHVDTKSEGNGNLKKVKVYLKRRKPNR
;
A
#
# COMPACT_ATOMS: atom_id res chain seq x y z
N ASP A 1 -22.67 32.61 -14.21
CA ASP A 1 -21.51 32.24 -13.39
C ASP A 1 -20.70 31.10 -13.97
N LYS A 2 -19.45 31.39 -14.36
CA LYS A 2 -18.49 30.40 -14.86
C LYS A 2 -17.81 29.70 -13.68
N TRP A 3 -18.10 28.41 -13.50
CA TRP A 3 -17.42 27.55 -12.54
C TRP A 3 -15.99 27.31 -13.04
N ARG A 4 -15.01 27.97 -12.41
CA ARG A 4 -13.58 27.67 -12.63
C ARG A 4 -13.21 26.50 -11.74
N LYS A 5 -12.87 25.37 -12.35
CA LYS A 5 -12.30 24.20 -11.67
C LYS A 5 -10.89 24.59 -11.22
N VAL A 6 -10.75 25.05 -9.99
CA VAL A 6 -9.44 25.31 -9.39
C VAL A 6 -8.83 23.95 -9.05
N ILE A 7 -8.01 23.43 -9.96
CA ILE A 7 -7.05 22.38 -9.62
C ILE A 7 -6.00 23.11 -8.78
N LEU A 8 -6.21 23.14 -7.45
CA LEU A 8 -5.15 23.47 -6.50
C LEU A 8 -3.95 22.57 -6.85
N ASP A 9 -2.71 23.03 -6.63
CA ASP A 9 -1.41 22.37 -6.85
C ASP A 9 -1.28 20.94 -6.26
N ILE A 10 -2.14 20.02 -6.66
CA ILE A 10 -2.33 18.71 -6.03
C ILE A 10 -1.46 17.66 -6.75
N GLU A 11 -1.08 17.87 -8.02
CA GLU A 11 -0.30 16.88 -8.78
C GLU A 11 1.05 16.60 -8.11
N ASN A 12 1.81 17.64 -7.76
CA ASN A 12 3.13 17.45 -7.15
C ASN A 12 3.05 16.90 -5.71
N TYR A 13 2.00 17.23 -4.95
CA TYR A 13 1.76 16.65 -3.62
C TYR A 13 1.34 15.18 -3.72
N ARG A 14 0.44 14.85 -4.66
CA ARG A 14 0.01 13.47 -4.91
C ARG A 14 1.16 12.59 -5.34
N ASP A 15 1.99 13.06 -6.26
CA ASP A 15 3.13 12.29 -6.76
C ASP A 15 4.15 12.03 -5.65
N LYS A 16 4.48 13.06 -4.86
CA LYS A 16 5.37 12.89 -3.69
C LYS A 16 4.79 11.90 -2.69
N ARG A 17 3.50 12.03 -2.36
CA ARG A 17 2.81 11.14 -1.43
C ARG A 17 2.79 9.70 -1.93
N GLU A 18 2.52 9.51 -3.22
CA GLU A 18 2.51 8.19 -3.86
C GLU A 18 3.90 7.56 -3.81
N ASN A 19 4.97 8.32 -4.11
CA ASN A 19 6.34 7.86 -3.99
C ASN A 19 6.70 7.45 -2.57
N THR A 20 6.33 8.25 -1.55
CA THR A 20 6.54 7.89 -0.15
C THR A 20 5.83 6.59 0.23
N LEU A 21 4.61 6.37 -0.28
CA LEU A 21 3.87 5.12 -0.04
C LEU A 21 4.53 3.92 -0.71
N ARG A 22 5.06 4.08 -1.92
CA ARG A 22 5.82 3.03 -2.61
C ARG A 22 7.07 2.64 -1.83
N GLU A 23 7.84 3.62 -1.37
CA GLU A 23 9.03 3.40 -0.54
C GLU A 23 8.69 2.71 0.80
N LEU A 24 7.62 3.16 1.46
CA LEU A 24 7.11 2.53 2.68
C LEU A 24 6.74 1.07 2.43
N ALA A 25 6.02 0.77 1.35
CA ALA A 25 5.64 -0.59 0.99
C ALA A 25 6.87 -1.50 0.82
N GLN A 26 7.89 -1.03 0.08
CA GLN A 26 9.12 -1.78 -0.16
C GLN A 26 9.92 -2.02 1.14
N LYS A 27 10.00 -1.01 2.01
CA LYS A 27 10.66 -1.12 3.32
C LYS A 27 9.97 -2.16 4.20
N ILE A 28 8.64 -2.12 4.26
CA ILE A 28 7.85 -3.09 5.04
C ILE A 28 7.97 -4.50 4.44
N ALA A 29 7.88 -4.64 3.12
CA ALA A 29 8.08 -5.93 2.45
C ALA A 29 9.44 -6.53 2.79
N THR A 30 10.51 -5.73 2.74
CA THR A 30 11.86 -6.17 3.13
C THR A 30 11.91 -6.62 4.59
N LYS A 31 11.27 -5.89 5.51
CA LYS A 31 11.19 -6.28 6.92
C LYS A 31 10.41 -7.58 7.12
N VAL A 32 9.30 -7.76 6.42
CA VAL A 32 8.49 -9.00 6.47
C VAL A 32 9.29 -10.18 5.92
N LYS A 33 10.01 -10.00 4.80
CA LYS A 33 10.90 -11.03 4.24
C LYS A 33 11.99 -11.45 5.20
N LYS A 34 12.63 -10.49 5.90
CA LYS A 34 13.70 -10.77 6.86
C LYS A 34 13.20 -11.41 8.15
N THR A 35 12.06 -10.95 8.67
CA THR A 35 11.59 -11.37 10.00
C THR A 35 10.60 -12.53 9.96
N GLY A 36 9.97 -12.78 8.80
CA GLY A 36 8.83 -13.69 8.65
C GLY A 36 7.54 -13.23 9.33
N LYS A 37 7.56 -12.09 10.04
CA LYS A 37 6.41 -11.59 10.80
C LYS A 37 5.57 -10.65 9.93
N PRO A 38 4.25 -10.86 9.85
CA PRO A 38 3.35 -9.90 9.21
C PRO A 38 3.46 -8.50 9.82
N GLN A 39 3.23 -7.46 9.03
CA GLN A 39 3.21 -6.06 9.49
C GLN A 39 1.92 -5.38 9.03
N TYR A 40 1.35 -4.56 9.90
CA TYR A 40 0.21 -3.69 9.55
C TYR A 40 0.72 -2.29 9.29
N LEU A 41 0.24 -1.69 8.21
CA LEU A 41 0.39 -0.26 7.96
C LEU A 41 -0.72 0.51 8.69
N GLU A 42 -0.50 1.82 8.82
CA GLU A 42 -1.50 2.73 9.35
C GLU A 42 -2.77 2.75 8.48
N PRO A 43 -3.94 3.09 9.06
CA PRO A 43 -5.15 3.33 8.27
C PRO A 43 -4.91 4.40 7.21
N MET A 44 -5.40 4.14 6.00
CA MET A 44 -5.18 5.03 4.87
C MET A 44 -6.38 4.96 3.91
N ASN A 45 -6.53 5.98 3.07
CA ASN A 45 -7.69 6.08 2.19
C ASN A 45 -7.63 4.99 1.08
N PRO A 46 -8.74 4.73 0.35
CA PRO A 46 -8.76 3.69 -0.68
C PRO A 46 -7.70 3.83 -1.78
N PHE A 47 -7.35 5.07 -2.17
CA PHE A 47 -6.33 5.34 -3.16
C PHE A 47 -4.94 4.94 -2.64
N GLU A 48 -4.60 5.35 -1.41
CA GLU A 48 -3.32 5.01 -0.78
C GLU A 48 -3.17 3.48 -0.60
N ARG A 49 -4.25 2.79 -0.18
CA ARG A 49 -4.23 1.32 -0.09
C ARG A 49 -3.96 0.68 -1.44
N ARG A 50 -4.56 1.20 -2.51
CA ARG A 50 -4.33 0.72 -3.87
C ARG A 50 -2.87 0.89 -4.29
N VAL A 51 -2.24 2.02 -3.96
CA VAL A 51 -0.81 2.23 -4.22
C VAL A 51 0.04 1.14 -3.55
N ILE A 52 -0.20 0.83 -2.27
CA ILE A 52 0.52 -0.23 -1.56
C ILE A 52 0.30 -1.60 -2.22
N HIS A 53 -0.96 -1.94 -2.51
CA HIS A 53 -1.31 -3.20 -3.17
C HIS A 53 -0.62 -3.35 -4.53
N MET A 54 -0.66 -2.33 -5.38
CA MET A 54 -0.03 -2.34 -6.70
C MET A 54 1.50 -2.39 -6.61
N THR A 55 2.10 -1.68 -5.64
CA THR A 55 3.56 -1.69 -5.44
C THR A 55 4.10 -3.07 -5.14
N LEU A 56 3.35 -3.87 -4.36
CA LEU A 56 3.77 -5.19 -3.91
C LEU A 56 3.13 -6.36 -4.70
N GLN A 57 2.28 -6.07 -5.67
CA GLN A 57 1.51 -7.08 -6.42
C GLN A 57 2.42 -8.16 -7.06
N ASN A 58 3.54 -7.72 -7.64
CA ASN A 58 4.48 -8.60 -8.36
C ASN A 58 5.61 -9.14 -7.47
N ASP A 59 5.59 -8.89 -6.17
CA ASP A 59 6.62 -9.40 -5.28
C ASP A 59 6.47 -10.92 -5.09
N PRO A 60 7.49 -11.76 -5.37
CA PRO A 60 7.34 -13.21 -5.29
C PRO A 60 7.24 -13.75 -3.85
N HIS A 61 7.61 -12.97 -2.84
CA HIS A 61 7.72 -13.45 -1.45
C HIS A 61 6.65 -12.89 -0.52
N VAL A 62 6.06 -11.74 -0.82
CA VAL A 62 5.05 -11.10 0.04
C VAL A 62 3.74 -10.89 -0.68
N ASP A 63 2.67 -10.80 0.10
CA ASP A 63 1.31 -10.49 -0.35
C ASP A 63 0.68 -9.48 0.61
N THR A 64 -0.42 -8.88 0.19
CA THR A 64 -1.06 -7.77 0.87
C THR A 64 -2.57 -7.97 1.01
N LYS A 65 -3.12 -7.60 2.16
CA LYS A 65 -4.58 -7.67 2.40
C LYS A 65 -5.06 -6.45 3.16
N SER A 66 -6.13 -5.84 2.67
CA SER A 66 -6.85 -4.79 3.41
C SER A 66 -7.77 -5.43 4.45
N GLU A 67 -7.63 -5.06 5.73
CA GLU A 67 -8.47 -5.55 6.84
C GLU A 67 -9.03 -4.38 7.65
N GLY A 68 -10.26 -4.54 8.19
CA GLY A 68 -10.98 -3.53 8.97
C GLY A 68 -12.21 -2.95 8.27
N ASN A 69 -12.83 -1.93 8.89
CA ASN A 69 -14.10 -1.33 8.46
C ASN A 69 -13.93 0.14 8.04
N GLY A 70 -14.56 0.52 6.92
CA GLY A 70 -14.59 1.91 6.45
C GLY A 70 -13.21 2.59 6.38
N ASN A 71 -13.12 3.78 6.97
CA ASN A 71 -11.91 4.62 7.00
C ASN A 71 -10.80 4.07 7.92
N LEU A 72 -11.10 3.07 8.75
CA LEU A 72 -10.12 2.41 9.63
C LEU A 72 -9.46 1.19 8.96
N LYS A 73 -9.72 0.96 7.66
CA LYS A 73 -9.10 -0.13 6.90
C LYS A 73 -7.58 0.05 6.84
N LYS A 74 -6.87 -0.96 7.29
CA LYS A 74 -5.40 -1.06 7.29
C LYS A 74 -4.94 -2.05 6.23
N VAL A 75 -3.71 -1.91 5.75
CA VAL A 75 -3.08 -2.90 4.87
C VAL A 75 -2.14 -3.77 5.70
N LYS A 76 -2.35 -5.09 5.64
CA LYS A 76 -1.46 -6.10 6.19
C LYS A 76 -0.54 -6.62 5.09
N VAL A 77 0.76 -6.58 5.33
CA VAL A 77 1.78 -7.21 4.48
C VAL A 77 2.27 -8.48 5.16
N TYR A 78 2.27 -9.61 4.45
CA TYR A 78 2.63 -10.93 5.00
C TYR A 78 3.38 -11.76 3.96
N LEU A 79 4.11 -12.78 4.42
CA LEU A 79 4.79 -13.73 3.51
C LEU A 79 3.76 -14.54 2.72
N LYS A 80 4.00 -14.69 1.41
CA LYS A 80 3.28 -15.66 0.58
C LYS A 80 3.51 -17.05 1.15
N ARG A 81 2.44 -17.79 1.42
CA ARG A 81 2.57 -19.23 1.69
C ARG A 81 3.07 -19.87 0.40
N ARG A 82 4.19 -20.60 0.47
CA ARG A 82 4.55 -21.55 -0.60
C ARG A 82 3.34 -22.48 -0.77
N LYS A 83 2.73 -22.49 -1.96
CA LYS A 83 1.79 -23.55 -2.29
C LYS A 83 2.58 -24.86 -2.15
N PRO A 84 2.13 -25.85 -1.37
CA PRO A 84 2.74 -27.17 -1.45
C PRO A 84 2.61 -27.61 -2.91
N ASN A 85 3.72 -28.02 -3.54
CA ASN A 85 3.68 -28.62 -4.86
C ASN A 85 2.65 -29.75 -4.80
N ARG A 86 1.59 -29.62 -5.62
CA ARG A 86 0.69 -30.73 -5.91
C ARG A 86 1.31 -31.56 -7.02
#